data_AF-A0A9W8Y6K2-F1
#
_entry.id   AF-A0A9W8Y6K2-F1
#
_cell.length_a   1.000
_cell.length_b   1.000
_cell.length_c   1.000
_cell.angle_alpha   90.00
_cell.angle_beta   90.00
_cell.angle_gamma   90.00
#
_symmetry.space_group_name_H-M   'P 1'
#
loop_
_entity.id
_entity.type
_entity.pdbx_description
1 polymer ?
#
loop_
_entity_poly.entity_id
_entity_poly.type
_entity_poly.pdbx_seq_one_letter_code
_entity_poly.pdbx_strand_id
1 'polypeptide(L)'
;MPPAKRQKKTRNSDVSQADSPKSGADSSKTNMNDRETLGEISGNDGVNHQSPNQSEKDKSDDTKADPKPHDYICIHRPFFDAKNEGFRGKEMETDDIVDEIYQPGFDAEKKRGIFKAPPSEHKDHKWIMMWDAFLKDDLLGRKAKYCDPDNFDAYQRIAENDDADGSKELTGLLGCALLTALSAIDQAGELKPDSRFLDLALVISEYLDASHDLPDYGIEGECVAWRKEAVVLFKKGKLDPKKALWGTAGLLKKLESPSNWSTDEMDDNSGEEEDKENQKTSSGKKRKRETQSKVKEEKDPWQWDKKFKACKKKAGKTFGGEKYDITKFTRAERAREAFDGKDPLADLPIQALKDNLLDC
;
A
#
# COMPACT_ATOMS: atom_id res chain seq x y z
N MET A 1 -19.66 -24.81 -66.29
CA MET A 1 -20.14 -24.73 -64.89
C MET A 1 -20.56 -23.29 -64.61
N PRO A 2 -21.86 -23.02 -64.40
CA PRO A 2 -22.36 -21.69 -64.04
C PRO A 2 -22.49 -21.50 -62.51
N PRO A 3 -22.47 -20.25 -62.01
CA PRO A 3 -22.35 -19.95 -60.58
C PRO A 3 -23.68 -19.99 -59.81
N ALA A 4 -23.62 -20.46 -58.55
CA ALA A 4 -24.75 -20.53 -57.64
C ALA A 4 -25.10 -19.16 -57.03
N LYS A 5 -26.41 -18.88 -56.98
CA LYS A 5 -27.04 -17.61 -56.59
C LYS A 5 -27.12 -17.43 -55.07
N ARG A 6 -26.84 -16.20 -54.61
CA ARG A 6 -27.14 -15.66 -53.28
C ARG A 6 -28.64 -15.72 -52.97
N GLN A 7 -29.01 -16.22 -51.78
CA GLN A 7 -30.33 -16.03 -51.20
C GLN A 7 -30.33 -14.90 -50.16
N LYS A 8 -31.33 -14.02 -50.29
CA LYS A 8 -31.60 -12.85 -49.46
C LYS A 8 -32.76 -13.22 -48.53
N LYS A 9 -32.59 -13.17 -47.20
CA LYS A 9 -33.69 -13.30 -46.24
C LYS A 9 -34.13 -11.92 -45.78
N THR A 10 -35.32 -11.52 -46.21
CA THR A 10 -36.14 -10.45 -45.63
C THR A 10 -37.00 -11.04 -44.51
N ARG A 11 -37.08 -10.35 -43.36
CA ARG A 11 -38.08 -10.62 -42.34
C ARG A 11 -38.72 -9.29 -41.93
N ASN A 12 -39.97 -9.12 -42.37
CA ASN A 12 -40.90 -8.14 -41.84
C ASN A 12 -41.60 -8.76 -40.61
N SER A 13 -41.78 -7.97 -39.57
CA SER A 13 -42.94 -8.07 -38.68
C SER A 13 -43.21 -6.68 -38.14
N ASP A 14 -44.44 -6.27 -38.42
CA ASP A 14 -45.04 -4.97 -38.21
C ASP A 14 -45.84 -4.97 -36.89
N VAL A 15 -46.18 -3.76 -36.44
CA VAL A 15 -47.36 -3.41 -35.61
C VAL A 15 -47.34 -3.75 -34.10
N SER A 16 -47.28 -2.69 -33.27
CA SER A 16 -48.46 -2.17 -32.53
C SER A 16 -48.11 -0.92 -31.68
N GLN A 17 -48.85 0.17 -31.91
CA GLN A 17 -48.98 1.32 -30.99
C GLN A 17 -49.99 0.99 -29.88
N ALA A 18 -49.74 1.47 -28.65
CA ALA A 18 -50.78 1.95 -27.74
C ALA A 18 -50.18 2.72 -26.54
N ASP A 19 -50.63 3.97 -26.41
CA ASP A 19 -51.02 4.72 -25.20
C ASP A 19 -50.18 4.68 -23.91
N SER A 20 -49.76 5.89 -23.51
CA SER A 20 -49.26 6.22 -22.16
C SER A 20 -50.30 7.04 -21.40
N PRO A 21 -50.54 6.77 -20.11
CA PRO A 21 -51.05 7.77 -19.19
C PRO A 21 -50.01 8.22 -18.15
N LYS A 22 -50.11 9.50 -17.80
CA LYS A 22 -49.46 10.18 -16.68
C LYS A 22 -50.01 9.73 -15.32
N SER A 23 -49.14 9.58 -14.34
CA SER A 23 -49.26 9.92 -12.90
C SER A 23 -48.06 9.28 -12.18
N GLY A 24 -47.46 9.74 -11.09
CA GLY A 24 -47.70 10.78 -10.09
C GLY A 24 -46.86 10.40 -8.85
N ALA A 25 -46.41 11.41 -8.09
CA ALA A 25 -46.00 11.42 -6.66
C ALA A 25 -45.16 10.24 -6.09
N ASP A 26 -43.92 10.43 -5.63
CA ASP A 26 -43.48 11.15 -4.42
C ASP A 26 -43.76 10.41 -3.09
N SER A 27 -42.73 10.40 -2.23
CA SER A 27 -42.67 10.02 -0.82
C SER A 27 -42.92 8.56 -0.40
N SER A 28 -41.83 7.85 -0.07
CA SER A 28 -41.83 6.82 0.98
C SER A 28 -40.79 7.13 2.06
N LYS A 29 -41.32 7.68 3.17
CA LYS A 29 -40.68 7.75 4.49
C LYS A 29 -40.52 6.33 5.03
N THR A 30 -39.31 5.91 5.39
CA THR A 30 -39.09 4.75 6.23
C THR A 30 -39.11 5.17 7.70
N ASN A 31 -40.17 4.73 8.39
CA ASN A 31 -40.27 4.74 9.84
C ASN A 31 -39.19 3.82 10.44
N MET A 32 -38.34 4.38 11.29
CA MET A 32 -37.63 3.63 12.31
C MET A 32 -38.53 3.54 13.54
N ASN A 33 -38.91 2.33 13.90
CA ASN A 33 -39.24 1.91 15.26
C ASN A 33 -39.48 0.42 15.19
N ASP A 34 -38.51 -0.37 15.63
CA ASP A 34 -38.82 -1.56 16.42
C ASP A 34 -37.70 -1.78 17.43
N ARG A 35 -38.13 -1.71 18.68
CA ARG A 35 -37.39 -1.81 19.93
C ARG A 35 -37.62 -3.24 20.40
N GLU A 36 -36.68 -4.13 20.13
CA GLU A 36 -36.71 -5.48 20.71
C GLU A 36 -35.88 -5.50 22.00
N THR A 37 -36.66 -5.45 23.07
CA THR A 37 -36.54 -6.10 24.38
C THR A 37 -35.32 -7.01 24.58
N LEU A 38 -34.45 -6.58 25.49
CA LEU A 38 -33.41 -7.39 26.14
C LEU A 38 -34.05 -8.56 26.90
N GLY A 39 -33.73 -9.78 26.47
CA GLY A 39 -33.89 -10.99 27.28
C GLY A 39 -32.63 -11.22 28.09
N GLU A 40 -32.76 -11.12 29.42
CA GLU A 40 -31.77 -11.57 30.39
C GLU A 40 -31.57 -13.09 30.24
N ILE A 41 -30.37 -13.52 29.88
CA ILE A 41 -29.93 -14.90 30.06
C ILE A 41 -28.78 -14.88 31.07
N SER A 42 -29.14 -15.16 32.32
CA SER A 42 -28.24 -15.54 33.39
C SER A 42 -27.77 -16.98 33.14
N GLY A 43 -26.62 -17.12 32.49
CA GLY A 43 -25.89 -18.39 32.35
C GLY A 43 -24.61 -18.35 33.19
N ASN A 44 -24.66 -19.02 34.34
CA ASN A 44 -23.55 -19.17 35.28
C ASN A 44 -22.74 -20.41 34.88
N ASP A 45 -21.80 -20.28 33.95
CA ASP A 45 -20.84 -21.34 33.62
C ASP A 45 -19.43 -20.91 34.01
N GLY A 46 -19.05 -21.33 35.22
CA GLY A 46 -17.68 -21.28 35.72
C GLY A 46 -16.82 -22.29 34.98
N VAL A 47 -16.27 -21.92 33.83
CA VAL A 47 -15.16 -22.63 33.20
C VAL A 47 -13.88 -21.86 33.49
N ASN A 48 -13.15 -22.33 34.50
CA ASN A 48 -11.82 -21.86 34.85
C ASN A 48 -10.83 -22.34 33.77
N HIS A 49 -10.75 -21.61 32.66
CA HIS A 49 -9.64 -21.74 31.72
C HIS A 49 -8.43 -20.98 32.27
N GLN A 50 -7.55 -21.70 32.97
CA GLN A 50 -6.17 -21.27 33.15
C GLN A 50 -5.51 -21.24 31.77
N SER A 51 -5.37 -20.04 31.22
CA SER A 51 -4.62 -19.78 29.99
C SER A 51 -3.12 -19.98 30.27
N PRO A 52 -2.43 -20.91 29.58
CA PRO A 52 -0.99 -21.04 29.66
C PRO A 52 -0.38 -20.07 28.65
N ASN A 53 -0.32 -18.79 29.02
CA ASN A 53 0.57 -17.80 28.40
C ASN A 53 0.58 -16.58 29.33
N GLN A 54 1.12 -16.78 30.53
CA GLN A 54 1.89 -15.70 31.13
C GLN A 54 3.15 -15.64 30.29
N SER A 55 3.23 -14.67 29.37
CA SER A 55 4.53 -14.15 28.98
C SER A 55 5.29 -13.96 30.28
N GLU A 56 6.44 -14.61 30.42
CA GLU A 56 7.35 -14.32 31.51
C GLU A 56 7.60 -12.81 31.41
N LYS A 57 6.88 -12.04 32.22
CA LYS A 57 7.31 -10.72 32.63
C LYS A 57 8.66 -10.99 33.23
N ASP A 58 9.71 -10.88 32.40
CA ASP A 58 11.08 -10.65 32.81
C ASP A 58 10.93 -9.69 33.99
N LYS A 59 11.10 -10.21 35.21
CA LYS A 59 11.06 -9.42 36.44
C LYS A 59 12.33 -8.59 36.38
N SER A 60 12.34 -7.60 35.50
CA SER A 60 13.43 -6.66 35.37
C SER A 60 13.50 -5.97 36.72
N ASP A 61 14.62 -6.20 37.37
CA ASP A 61 14.98 -5.70 38.68
C ASP A 61 15.27 -4.19 38.54
N ASP A 62 14.25 -3.39 38.21
CA ASP A 62 14.42 -2.01 37.78
C ASP A 62 13.59 -1.05 38.63
N THR A 63 14.27 -0.53 39.65
CA THR A 63 13.96 0.77 40.27
C THR A 63 14.60 1.94 39.51
N LYS A 64 15.18 1.69 38.32
CA LYS A 64 15.74 2.75 37.49
C LYS A 64 14.59 3.56 36.86
N ALA A 65 14.62 4.86 37.07
CA ALA A 65 13.72 5.78 36.39
C ALA A 65 13.95 5.71 34.88
N ASP A 66 12.88 5.83 34.10
CA ASP A 66 12.98 5.89 32.63
C ASP A 66 13.92 7.03 32.17
N PRO A 67 14.65 6.83 31.05
CA PRO A 67 15.47 7.89 30.47
C PRO A 67 14.63 9.14 30.14
N LYS A 68 15.25 10.32 30.20
CA LYS A 68 14.58 11.56 29.76
C LYS A 68 14.39 11.51 28.24
N PRO A 69 13.40 12.25 27.68
CA PRO A 69 13.13 12.23 26.24
C PRO A 69 14.35 12.46 25.33
N HIS A 70 15.31 13.28 25.77
CA HIS A 70 16.52 13.61 25.01
C HIS A 70 17.77 12.84 25.46
N ASP A 71 17.63 11.89 26.39
CA ASP A 71 18.72 10.98 26.71
C ASP A 71 18.92 10.01 25.54
N TYR A 72 20.17 9.66 25.28
CA TYR A 72 20.50 8.64 24.29
C TYR A 72 20.53 7.28 24.99
N ILE A 73 20.04 6.26 24.29
CA ILE A 73 20.11 4.87 24.69
C ILE A 73 20.83 4.05 23.62
N CYS A 74 21.45 2.95 24.02
CA CYS A 74 21.91 1.92 23.11
C CYS A 74 20.71 1.16 22.53
N ILE A 75 20.65 1.04 21.21
CA ILE A 75 19.66 0.22 20.50
C ILE A 75 20.31 -1.04 19.94
N HIS A 76 19.50 -2.03 19.57
CA HIS A 76 20.03 -3.19 18.87
C HIS A 76 20.67 -2.80 17.53
N ARG A 77 21.65 -3.57 17.07
CA ARG A 77 22.21 -3.47 15.72
C ARG A 77 21.06 -3.42 14.68
N PRO A 78 20.97 -2.41 13.82
CA PRO A 78 19.93 -2.35 12.80
C PRO A 78 20.02 -3.49 11.78
N PHE A 79 18.87 -3.97 11.30
CA PHE A 79 18.80 -5.11 10.38
C PHE A 79 19.59 -4.89 9.08
N PHE A 80 19.57 -3.67 8.53
CA PHE A 80 20.33 -3.36 7.31
C PHE A 80 21.85 -3.56 7.48
N ASP A 81 22.39 -3.38 8.69
CA ASP A 81 23.82 -3.58 8.96
C ASP A 81 24.15 -5.08 9.07
N ALA A 82 23.23 -5.90 9.59
CA ALA A 82 23.33 -7.36 9.55
C ALA A 82 23.24 -7.88 8.11
N LYS A 83 22.28 -7.37 7.33
CA LYS A 83 22.12 -7.69 5.91
C LYS A 83 23.38 -7.40 5.08
N ASN A 84 24.02 -6.26 5.34
CA ASN A 84 25.27 -5.88 4.67
C ASN A 84 26.47 -6.79 5.00
N GLU A 85 26.46 -7.49 6.13
CA GLU A 85 27.49 -8.46 6.49
C GLU A 85 27.32 -9.77 5.70
N GLY A 86 26.07 -10.25 5.56
CA GLY A 86 25.75 -11.43 4.75
C GLY A 86 26.19 -11.28 3.29
N PHE A 87 25.95 -10.11 2.69
CA PHE A 87 26.33 -9.81 1.31
C PHE A 87 27.83 -9.94 1.00
N ARG A 88 28.71 -9.90 2.01
CA ARG A 88 30.17 -10.02 1.78
C ARG A 88 30.65 -11.46 1.56
N GLY A 89 29.80 -12.47 1.78
CA GLY A 89 30.20 -13.88 1.69
C GLY A 89 29.33 -14.74 0.78
N LYS A 90 28.02 -14.51 0.76
CA LYS A 90 27.05 -15.26 -0.04
C LYS A 90 25.72 -14.50 -0.06
N GLU A 91 24.98 -14.57 -1.16
CA GLU A 91 23.59 -14.12 -1.17
C GLU A 91 22.79 -15.04 -0.22
N MET A 92 22.26 -14.46 0.85
CA MET A 92 21.43 -15.15 1.85
C MET A 92 20.00 -14.64 1.73
N GLU A 93 19.03 -15.52 1.94
CA GLU A 93 17.64 -15.11 2.04
C GLU A 93 17.42 -14.25 3.30
N THR A 94 16.38 -13.41 3.29
CA THR A 94 16.10 -12.50 4.40
C THR A 94 15.91 -13.26 5.71
N ASP A 95 15.22 -14.40 5.67
CA ASP A 95 14.92 -15.22 6.83
C ASP A 95 16.20 -15.84 7.42
N ASP A 96 17.12 -16.33 6.58
CA ASP A 96 18.42 -16.83 7.01
C ASP A 96 19.24 -15.73 7.71
N ILE A 97 19.20 -14.48 7.21
CA ILE A 97 19.89 -13.35 7.84
C ILE A 97 19.29 -13.04 9.21
N VAL A 98 17.96 -13.10 9.33
CA VAL A 98 17.26 -12.90 10.60
C VAL A 98 17.68 -13.97 11.60
N ASP A 99 17.60 -15.23 11.22
CA ASP A 99 17.78 -16.37 12.11
C ASP A 99 19.26 -16.64 12.46
N GLU A 100 20.18 -16.49 11.51
CA GLU A 100 21.59 -16.84 11.71
C GLU A 100 22.44 -15.68 12.24
N ILE A 101 22.08 -14.42 11.93
CA ILE A 101 22.93 -13.25 12.22
C ILE A 101 22.23 -12.30 13.19
N TYR A 102 21.03 -11.85 12.83
CA TYR A 102 20.36 -10.76 13.53
C TYR A 102 19.89 -11.17 14.92
N GLN A 103 19.06 -12.22 15.00
CA GLN A 103 18.46 -12.69 16.25
C GLN A 103 19.53 -13.16 17.28
N PRO A 104 20.54 -13.96 16.90
CA PRO A 104 21.61 -14.33 17.83
C PRO A 104 22.41 -13.13 18.33
N GLY A 105 22.64 -12.13 17.47
CA GLY A 105 23.26 -10.86 17.84
C GLY A 105 22.42 -10.10 18.86
N PHE A 106 21.11 -10.05 18.66
CA PHE A 106 20.19 -9.38 19.58
C PHE A 106 20.16 -10.05 20.95
N ASP A 107 20.05 -11.38 20.98
CA ASP A 107 20.03 -12.14 22.23
C ASP A 107 21.34 -11.98 23.01
N ALA A 108 22.48 -11.93 22.32
CA ALA A 108 23.78 -11.66 22.92
C ALA A 108 23.86 -10.24 23.51
N GLU A 109 23.34 -9.23 22.82
CA GLU A 109 23.28 -7.85 23.32
C GLU A 109 22.33 -7.70 24.52
N LYS A 110 21.16 -8.35 24.47
CA LYS A 110 20.20 -8.41 25.59
C LYS A 110 20.84 -9.05 26.82
N LYS A 111 21.52 -10.18 26.64
CA LYS A 111 22.25 -10.88 27.73
C LYS A 111 23.36 -10.03 28.35
N ARG A 112 23.98 -9.14 27.57
CA ARG A 112 25.01 -8.19 28.03
C ARG A 112 24.43 -6.92 28.68
N GLY A 113 23.11 -6.76 28.68
CA GLY A 113 22.44 -5.56 29.19
C GLY A 113 22.68 -4.32 28.34
N ILE A 114 23.03 -4.47 27.06
CA ILE A 114 23.30 -3.32 26.17
C ILE A 114 22.00 -2.62 25.77
N PHE A 115 20.96 -3.38 25.46
CA PHE A 115 19.72 -2.83 24.94
C PHE A 115 19.05 -1.89 25.96
N LYS A 116 18.76 -0.65 25.53
CA LYS A 116 18.22 0.46 26.33
C LYS A 116 19.16 1.03 27.41
N ALA A 117 20.40 0.55 27.53
CA ALA A 117 21.35 1.10 28.47
C ALA A 117 21.91 2.48 28.01
N PRO A 118 22.39 3.33 28.93
CA PRO A 118 23.08 4.57 28.58
C PRO A 118 24.36 4.28 27.77
N PRO A 119 24.65 5.00 26.67
CA PRO A 119 25.88 4.82 25.89
C PRO A 119 27.18 5.01 26.70
N SER A 120 27.11 5.75 27.81
CA SER A 120 28.24 5.89 28.74
C SER A 120 28.69 4.57 29.39
N GLU A 121 27.78 3.59 29.51
CA GLU A 121 28.05 2.25 30.04
C GLU A 121 28.62 1.30 28.97
N HIS A 122 28.40 1.59 27.68
CA HIS A 122 28.80 0.76 26.54
C HIS A 122 29.48 1.59 25.44
N LYS A 123 30.66 2.14 25.74
CA LYS A 123 31.38 3.08 24.85
C LYS A 123 31.75 2.51 23.48
N ASP A 124 31.88 1.19 23.38
CA ASP A 124 32.20 0.50 22.12
C ASP A 124 30.96 0.18 21.28
N HIS A 125 29.75 0.41 21.81
CA HIS A 125 28.50 0.15 21.09
C HIS A 125 28.17 1.31 20.17
N LYS A 126 28.19 1.07 18.86
CA LYS A 126 27.99 2.10 17.84
C LYS A 126 26.52 2.54 17.66
N TRP A 127 25.57 1.72 18.09
CA TRP A 127 24.15 1.94 17.78
C TRP A 127 23.43 2.62 18.93
N ILE A 128 23.11 3.89 18.72
CA ILE A 128 22.42 4.72 19.71
C ILE A 128 21.26 5.45 19.08
N MET A 129 20.23 5.72 19.86
CA MET A 129 19.06 6.50 19.47
C MET A 129 18.60 7.35 20.65
N MET A 130 18.00 8.51 20.37
CA MET A 130 17.33 9.28 21.43
C MET A 130 16.11 8.51 21.95
N TRP A 131 15.86 8.57 23.25
CA TRP A 131 14.74 7.87 23.88
C TRP A 131 13.39 8.22 23.27
N ASP A 132 13.11 9.49 23.01
CA ASP A 132 11.85 9.93 22.37
C ASP A 132 11.71 9.39 20.93
N ALA A 133 12.81 9.21 20.21
CA ALA A 133 12.79 8.59 18.88
C ALA A 133 12.54 7.07 18.98
N PHE A 134 13.13 6.40 19.98
CA PHE A 134 12.89 4.99 20.23
C PHE A 134 11.43 4.71 20.61
N LEU A 135 10.84 5.55 21.47
CA LEU A 135 9.41 5.42 21.83
C LEU A 135 8.50 5.58 20.61
N LYS A 136 8.82 6.52 19.72
CA LYS A 136 8.08 6.70 18.45
C LYS A 136 8.25 5.51 17.50
N ASP A 137 9.46 4.98 17.38
CA ASP A 137 9.75 3.80 16.56
C ASP A 137 9.01 2.56 17.09
N ASP A 138 9.10 2.29 18.39
CA ASP A 138 8.38 1.20 19.06
C ASP A 138 6.86 1.31 18.88
N LEU A 139 6.33 2.52 19.05
CA LEU A 139 4.92 2.83 18.81
C LEU A 139 4.51 2.56 17.36
N LEU A 140 5.28 3.05 16.38
CA LEU A 140 4.99 2.84 14.96
C LEU A 140 5.10 1.36 14.59
N GLY A 141 6.08 0.64 15.15
CA GLY A 141 6.24 -0.80 14.98
C GLY A 141 5.06 -1.57 15.56
N ARG A 142 4.56 -1.19 16.74
CA ARG A 142 3.33 -1.77 17.32
C ARG A 142 2.10 -1.47 16.46
N LYS A 143 1.93 -0.21 16.03
CA LYS A 143 0.82 0.17 15.12
C LYS A 143 0.87 -0.61 13.82
N ALA A 144 2.05 -0.78 13.22
CA ALA A 144 2.23 -1.59 12.02
C ALA A 144 1.80 -3.05 12.27
N LYS A 145 2.21 -3.67 13.39
CA LYS A 145 1.77 -5.03 13.77
C LYS A 145 0.26 -5.14 13.99
N TYR A 146 -0.38 -4.10 14.53
CA TYR A 146 -1.85 -4.08 14.70
C TYR A 146 -2.59 -3.93 13.38
N CYS A 147 -1.95 -3.32 12.37
CA CYS A 147 -2.48 -3.19 11.03
C CYS A 147 -1.93 -4.26 10.07
N ASP A 148 -1.16 -5.22 10.59
CA ASP A 148 -0.55 -6.27 9.79
C ASP A 148 -1.65 -7.22 9.29
N PRO A 149 -1.90 -7.28 7.97
CA PRO A 149 -2.97 -8.11 7.44
C PRO A 149 -2.69 -9.61 7.66
N ASP A 150 -1.44 -10.01 7.88
CA ASP A 150 -1.07 -11.41 8.17
C ASP A 150 -1.63 -11.89 9.52
N ASN A 151 -1.81 -10.98 10.49
CA ASN A 151 -2.40 -11.31 11.80
C ASN A 151 -3.91 -11.61 11.74
N PHE A 152 -4.58 -11.30 10.63
CA PHE A 152 -6.05 -11.35 10.51
C PHE A 152 -6.56 -12.20 9.35
N ASP A 153 -5.71 -13.07 8.80
CA ASP A 153 -6.06 -13.82 7.59
C ASP A 153 -6.51 -12.87 6.45
N ALA A 154 -6.10 -11.60 6.52
CA ALA A 154 -6.62 -10.56 5.65
C ALA A 154 -5.92 -10.63 4.30
N TYR A 155 -4.65 -11.08 4.24
CA TYR A 155 -4.04 -11.45 2.97
C TYR A 155 -4.75 -12.62 2.30
N GLN A 156 -5.15 -13.65 3.06
CA GLN A 156 -5.92 -14.74 2.48
C GLN A 156 -7.30 -14.26 2.04
N ARG A 157 -8.02 -13.48 2.86
CA ARG A 157 -9.30 -12.89 2.46
C ARG A 157 -9.19 -11.87 1.33
N ILE A 158 -8.09 -11.14 1.19
CA ILE A 158 -7.86 -10.21 0.07
C ILE A 158 -7.44 -11.00 -1.17
N ALA A 159 -6.49 -11.92 -1.07
CA ALA A 159 -6.05 -12.77 -2.18
C ALA A 159 -7.13 -13.74 -2.67
N GLU A 160 -8.06 -14.17 -1.80
CA GLU A 160 -9.17 -15.05 -2.15
C GLU A 160 -10.44 -14.29 -2.59
N ASN A 161 -10.56 -12.99 -2.30
CA ASN A 161 -11.72 -12.19 -2.74
C ASN A 161 -11.40 -11.14 -3.80
N ASP A 162 -10.14 -10.80 -4.04
CA ASP A 162 -9.79 -9.85 -5.09
C ASP A 162 -9.63 -10.63 -6.39
N ASP A 163 -10.65 -10.55 -7.23
CA ASP A 163 -10.46 -10.90 -8.62
C ASP A 163 -9.32 -10.04 -9.16
N ALA A 164 -8.47 -10.59 -10.04
CA ALA A 164 -7.37 -9.83 -10.64
C ALA A 164 -7.87 -8.50 -11.25
N ASP A 165 -9.15 -8.42 -11.61
CA ASP A 165 -9.84 -7.22 -12.08
C ASP A 165 -9.99 -6.12 -11.00
N GLY A 166 -10.30 -6.47 -9.75
CA GLY A 166 -10.38 -5.54 -8.63
C GLY A 166 -9.03 -4.93 -8.28
N SER A 167 -7.98 -5.76 -8.19
CA SER A 167 -6.59 -5.29 -8.04
C SER A 167 -6.16 -4.36 -9.17
N LYS A 168 -6.49 -4.70 -10.43
CA LYS A 168 -6.23 -3.82 -11.61
C LYS A 168 -6.99 -2.50 -11.50
N GLU A 169 -8.26 -2.53 -11.12
CA GLU A 169 -9.09 -1.32 -10.97
C GLU A 169 -8.54 -0.41 -9.87
N LEU A 170 -8.15 -0.96 -8.73
CA LEU A 170 -7.57 -0.22 -7.60
C LEU A 170 -6.20 0.36 -7.96
N THR A 171 -5.33 -0.41 -8.61
CA THR A 171 -4.02 0.05 -9.10
C THR A 171 -4.18 1.24 -10.05
N GLY A 172 -5.10 1.14 -11.01
CA GLY A 172 -5.39 2.23 -11.94
C GLY A 172 -5.96 3.47 -11.23
N LEU A 173 -6.78 3.27 -10.21
CA LEU A 173 -7.35 4.34 -9.39
C LEU A 173 -6.29 5.06 -8.56
N LEU A 174 -5.36 4.34 -7.93
CA LEU A 174 -4.21 4.89 -7.20
C LEU A 174 -3.33 5.74 -8.11
N GLY A 175 -3.00 5.22 -9.30
CA GLY A 175 -2.26 5.97 -10.32
C GLY A 175 -2.98 7.24 -10.76
N CYS A 176 -4.29 7.17 -11.00
CA CYS A 176 -5.08 8.36 -11.33
C CYS A 176 -5.09 9.40 -10.19
N ALA A 177 -5.11 8.95 -8.93
CA ALA A 177 -5.06 9.84 -7.77
C ALA A 177 -3.74 10.61 -7.74
N LEU A 178 -2.62 9.89 -7.91
CA LEU A 178 -1.28 10.47 -7.98
C LEU A 178 -1.20 11.51 -9.10
N LEU A 179 -1.58 11.15 -10.32
CA LEU A 179 -1.50 12.06 -11.47
C LEU A 179 -2.37 13.32 -11.29
N THR A 180 -3.57 13.16 -10.73
CA THR A 180 -4.46 14.28 -10.43
C THR A 180 -3.82 15.23 -9.41
N ALA A 181 -3.22 14.69 -8.35
CA ALA A 181 -2.51 15.49 -7.36
C ALA A 181 -1.29 16.21 -7.97
N LEU A 182 -0.45 15.50 -8.72
CA LEU A 182 0.73 16.08 -9.37
C LEU A 182 0.36 17.15 -10.40
N SER A 183 -0.73 16.97 -11.14
CA SER A 183 -1.23 18.00 -12.06
C SER A 183 -1.75 19.23 -11.33
N ALA A 184 -2.43 19.07 -10.19
CA ALA A 184 -2.84 20.21 -9.37
C ALA A 184 -1.63 20.97 -8.81
N ILE A 185 -0.58 20.24 -8.40
CA ILE A 185 0.70 20.82 -7.94
C ILE A 185 1.41 21.56 -9.09
N ASP A 186 1.42 20.99 -10.29
CA ASP A 186 1.97 21.62 -11.50
C ASP A 186 1.21 22.88 -11.90
N GLN A 187 -0.13 22.84 -11.89
CA GLN A 187 -0.98 24.01 -12.13
C GLN A 187 -0.75 25.13 -11.11
N ALA A 188 -0.41 24.78 -9.88
CA ALA A 188 -0.02 25.73 -8.84
C ALA A 188 1.40 26.30 -9.02
N GLY A 189 2.18 25.83 -10.01
CA GLY A 189 3.59 26.20 -10.19
C GLY A 189 4.52 25.59 -9.15
N GLU A 190 4.05 24.56 -8.43
CA GLU A 190 4.74 23.93 -7.31
C GLU A 190 5.35 22.57 -7.68
N LEU A 191 5.25 22.12 -8.93
CA LEU A 191 5.94 20.90 -9.38
C LEU A 191 7.40 21.26 -9.73
N LYS A 192 8.24 21.41 -8.71
CA LYS A 192 9.64 21.86 -8.82
C LYS A 192 10.48 21.42 -7.61
N PRO A 193 11.83 21.47 -7.66
CA PRO A 193 12.68 20.97 -6.58
C PRO A 193 12.61 21.78 -5.28
N ASP A 194 12.26 23.07 -5.37
CA ASP A 194 12.08 24.02 -4.27
C ASP A 194 10.59 24.23 -3.92
N SER A 195 9.76 23.21 -4.18
CA SER A 195 8.33 23.23 -3.88
C SER A 195 8.07 23.41 -2.39
N ARG A 196 6.92 24.03 -2.06
CA ARG A 196 6.39 23.96 -0.69
C ARG A 196 5.96 22.56 -0.28
N PHE A 197 5.68 21.69 -1.27
CA PHE A 197 5.40 20.28 -1.05
C PHE A 197 6.74 19.55 -1.00
N LEU A 198 7.11 19.11 0.20
CA LEU A 198 8.37 18.41 0.42
C LEU A 198 8.36 17.05 -0.29
N ASP A 199 9.56 16.59 -0.64
CA ASP A 199 9.82 15.19 -1.04
C ASP A 199 9.03 14.68 -2.26
N LEU A 200 8.64 15.57 -3.19
CA LEU A 200 7.96 15.18 -4.44
C LEU A 200 8.73 14.09 -5.22
N ALA A 201 10.06 14.16 -5.23
CA ALA A 201 10.88 13.15 -5.89
C ALA A 201 10.73 11.77 -5.24
N LEU A 202 10.72 11.73 -3.90
CA LEU A 202 10.57 10.52 -3.11
C LEU A 202 9.17 9.92 -3.29
N VAL A 203 8.12 10.73 -3.14
CA VAL A 203 6.72 10.29 -3.29
C VAL A 203 6.49 9.68 -4.68
N ILE A 204 6.91 10.36 -5.75
CA ILE A 204 6.74 9.80 -7.10
C ILE A 204 7.53 8.50 -7.26
N SER A 205 8.76 8.43 -6.73
CA SER A 205 9.54 7.19 -6.81
C SER A 205 8.93 6.04 -6.06
N GLU A 206 8.32 6.27 -4.90
CA GLU A 206 7.66 5.23 -4.11
C GLU A 206 6.50 4.60 -4.90
N TYR A 207 5.67 5.41 -5.57
CA TYR A 207 4.62 4.88 -6.43
C TYR A 207 5.18 4.11 -7.64
N LEU A 208 6.26 4.60 -8.26
CA LEU A 208 6.87 3.91 -9.39
C LEU A 208 7.51 2.57 -8.96
N ASP A 209 8.18 2.55 -7.82
CA ASP A 209 8.83 1.37 -7.24
C ASP A 209 7.79 0.32 -6.84
N ALA A 210 6.77 0.71 -6.07
CA ALA A 210 5.67 -0.16 -5.67
C ALA A 210 4.81 -0.68 -6.84
N SER A 211 4.96 -0.10 -8.04
CA SER A 211 4.26 -0.57 -9.25
C SER A 211 5.17 -1.27 -10.26
N HIS A 212 6.47 -1.39 -9.98
CA HIS A 212 7.47 -1.89 -10.91
C HIS A 212 7.17 -3.32 -11.37
N ASP A 213 6.94 -4.21 -10.40
CA ASP A 213 6.77 -5.66 -10.51
C ASP A 213 5.31 -6.11 -10.69
N LEU A 214 4.33 -5.20 -10.57
CA LEU A 214 2.91 -5.49 -10.83
C LEU A 214 2.62 -6.30 -12.12
N PRO A 215 3.33 -6.10 -13.25
CA PRO A 215 3.15 -6.94 -14.45
C PRO A 215 3.48 -8.41 -14.21
N ASP A 216 4.45 -8.72 -13.35
CA ASP A 216 4.85 -10.09 -13.02
C ASP A 216 3.73 -10.82 -12.25
N TYR A 217 2.82 -10.05 -11.65
CA TYR A 217 1.58 -10.51 -11.01
C TYR A 217 0.34 -10.42 -11.92
N GLY A 218 0.51 -10.18 -13.22
CA GLY A 218 -0.58 -10.05 -14.19
C GLY A 218 -1.37 -8.74 -14.12
N ILE A 219 -0.86 -7.73 -13.40
CA ILE A 219 -1.44 -6.38 -13.31
C ILE A 219 -0.73 -5.47 -14.34
N GLU A 220 -1.25 -5.51 -15.56
CA GLU A 220 -0.64 -4.90 -16.74
C GLU A 220 -1.64 -4.08 -17.59
N GLY A 221 -1.12 -3.43 -18.64
CA GLY A 221 -1.92 -2.63 -19.57
C GLY A 221 -2.39 -1.29 -19.00
N GLU A 222 -3.66 -0.94 -19.23
CA GLU A 222 -4.20 0.38 -18.88
C GLU A 222 -4.17 0.68 -17.38
N CYS A 223 -4.23 -0.34 -16.51
CA CYS A 223 -4.20 -0.14 -15.06
C CYS A 223 -2.84 0.37 -14.54
N VAL A 224 -1.77 0.21 -15.31
CA VAL A 224 -0.42 0.67 -14.97
C VAL A 224 0.12 1.72 -15.96
N ALA A 225 -0.69 2.14 -16.93
CA ALA A 225 -0.30 3.11 -17.95
C ALA A 225 0.18 4.44 -17.33
N TRP A 226 -0.45 4.84 -16.22
CA TRP A 226 -0.17 6.07 -15.45
C TRP A 226 1.31 6.26 -15.06
N ARG A 227 2.10 5.18 -15.01
CA ARG A 227 3.54 5.26 -14.73
C ARG A 227 4.28 6.15 -15.73
N LYS A 228 3.89 6.12 -17.00
CA LYS A 228 4.52 6.92 -18.06
C LYS A 228 4.25 8.41 -17.85
N GLU A 229 3.02 8.76 -17.51
CA GLU A 229 2.64 10.14 -17.17
C GLU A 229 3.34 10.62 -15.90
N ALA A 230 3.51 9.75 -14.90
CA ALA A 230 4.25 10.08 -13.68
C ALA A 230 5.72 10.40 -14.00
N VAL A 231 6.37 9.63 -14.89
CA VAL A 231 7.73 9.91 -15.38
C VAL A 231 7.80 11.25 -16.13
N VAL A 232 6.80 11.55 -16.97
CA VAL A 232 6.70 12.84 -17.67
C VAL A 232 6.60 14.00 -16.67
N LEU A 233 5.77 13.87 -15.63
CA LEU A 233 5.63 14.89 -14.59
C LEU A 233 6.89 15.03 -13.73
N PHE A 234 7.54 13.92 -13.36
CA PHE A 234 8.83 13.93 -12.65
C PHE A 234 9.88 14.77 -13.39
N LYS A 235 10.01 14.54 -14.70
CA LYS A 235 10.93 15.29 -15.57
C LYS A 235 10.52 16.73 -15.76
N LYS A 236 9.22 16.98 -15.96
CA LYS A 236 8.68 18.33 -16.12
C LYS A 236 9.03 19.19 -14.90
N GLY A 237 8.92 18.62 -13.70
CA GLY A 237 9.31 19.27 -12.46
C GLY A 237 10.81 19.38 -12.23
N LYS A 238 11.65 18.84 -13.12
CA LYS A 238 13.12 18.81 -12.99
C LYS A 238 13.55 18.24 -11.63
N LEU A 239 12.81 17.26 -11.12
CA LEU A 239 13.08 16.63 -9.84
C LEU A 239 14.38 15.82 -9.93
N ASP A 240 15.12 15.75 -8.83
CA ASP A 240 16.42 15.07 -8.78
C ASP A 240 16.23 13.59 -8.41
N PRO A 241 16.58 12.63 -9.29
CA PRO A 241 16.52 11.21 -8.96
C PRO A 241 17.39 10.80 -7.78
N LYS A 242 18.40 11.59 -7.41
CA LYS A 242 19.25 11.31 -6.23
C LYS A 242 18.55 11.60 -4.90
N LYS A 243 17.47 12.37 -4.93
CA LYS A 243 16.60 12.62 -3.77
C LYS A 243 15.40 11.66 -3.72
N ALA A 244 15.38 10.66 -4.60
CA ALA A 244 14.36 9.65 -4.71
C ALA A 244 14.84 8.31 -4.13
N LEU A 245 14.03 7.25 -4.22
CA LEU A 245 14.43 5.91 -3.83
C LEU A 245 15.62 5.39 -4.66
N TRP A 246 16.35 4.43 -4.10
CA TRP A 246 17.41 3.73 -4.83
C TRP A 246 16.82 3.06 -6.09
N GLY A 247 17.56 3.07 -7.20
CA GLY A 247 17.08 2.51 -8.48
C GLY A 247 16.15 3.43 -9.30
N THR A 248 15.62 4.52 -8.73
CA THR A 248 14.68 5.44 -9.43
C THR A 248 15.21 5.89 -10.79
N ALA A 249 16.50 6.26 -10.89
CA ALA A 249 17.08 6.69 -12.17
C ALA A 249 17.01 5.62 -13.27
N GLY A 250 17.23 4.35 -12.91
CA GLY A 250 17.09 3.21 -13.81
C GLY A 250 15.63 2.99 -14.21
N LEU A 251 14.72 3.10 -13.24
CA LEU A 251 13.28 2.94 -13.45
C LEU A 251 12.70 4.01 -14.38
N LEU A 252 13.08 5.28 -14.20
CA LEU A 252 12.71 6.38 -15.10
C LEU A 252 13.15 6.07 -16.54
N LYS A 253 14.41 5.67 -16.74
CA LYS A 253 14.95 5.29 -18.05
C LYS A 253 14.19 4.09 -18.65
N LYS A 254 13.87 3.08 -17.83
CA LYS A 254 13.12 1.87 -18.24
C LYS A 254 11.72 2.24 -18.78
N LEU A 255 11.02 3.14 -18.09
CA LEU A 255 9.64 3.55 -18.41
C LEU A 255 9.54 4.56 -19.57
N GLU A 256 10.63 5.24 -19.92
CA GLU A 256 10.70 6.10 -21.10
C GLU A 256 10.77 5.34 -22.41
N SER A 257 11.36 4.14 -22.39
CA SER A 257 11.58 3.33 -23.58
C SER A 257 10.25 2.76 -24.09
N PRO A 258 9.81 3.12 -25.33
CA PRO A 258 8.52 2.67 -25.87
C PRO A 258 8.41 1.15 -26.05
N SER A 259 9.56 0.46 -26.17
CA SER A 259 9.66 -0.98 -26.46
C SER A 259 9.49 -1.88 -25.24
N ASN A 260 9.58 -1.36 -24.02
CA ASN A 260 9.69 -2.17 -22.79
C ASN A 260 8.36 -2.73 -22.25
N TRP A 261 7.29 -2.66 -23.04
CA TRP A 261 5.94 -3.05 -22.61
C TRP A 261 5.28 -4.06 -23.55
N SER A 262 6.01 -4.61 -24.52
CA SER A 262 5.50 -5.74 -25.28
C SER A 262 5.60 -6.98 -24.40
N THR A 263 4.46 -7.42 -23.91
CA THR A 263 4.23 -8.61 -23.05
C THR A 263 4.65 -9.95 -23.68
N ASP A 264 5.22 -9.93 -24.88
CA ASP A 264 5.51 -11.14 -25.66
C ASP A 264 6.99 -11.59 -25.62
N GLU A 265 7.88 -10.86 -24.93
CA GLU A 265 9.31 -11.21 -24.88
C GLU A 265 9.86 -11.22 -23.44
N MET A 266 9.35 -12.13 -22.60
CA MET A 266 10.15 -12.65 -21.49
C MET A 266 10.91 -13.88 -21.99
N ASP A 267 11.95 -13.63 -22.78
CA ASP A 267 12.99 -14.62 -23.05
C ASP A 267 14.16 -14.36 -22.10
N ASP A 268 14.61 -15.45 -21.50
CA ASP A 268 15.40 -15.56 -20.27
C ASP A 268 16.86 -15.15 -20.48
N ASN A 269 17.11 -13.89 -20.84
CA ASN A 269 18.45 -13.41 -21.20
C ASN A 269 19.11 -12.60 -20.09
N SER A 270 19.60 -13.30 -19.07
CA SER A 270 20.56 -12.82 -18.06
C SER A 270 22.02 -12.84 -18.59
N GLY A 271 22.22 -12.50 -19.87
CA GLY A 271 23.51 -12.50 -20.54
C GLY A 271 24.03 -11.09 -20.82
N GLU A 272 25.07 -10.70 -20.06
CA GLU A 272 26.18 -9.80 -20.39
C GLU A 272 25.92 -8.62 -21.36
N GLU A 273 26.09 -7.40 -20.84
CA GLU A 273 26.18 -6.16 -21.63
C GLU A 273 27.36 -6.23 -22.62
N GLU A 274 27.08 -6.61 -23.88
CA GLU A 274 27.95 -6.28 -25.02
C GLU A 274 27.45 -5.03 -25.74
N ASP A 275 28.34 -4.04 -25.80
CA ASP A 275 28.24 -2.83 -26.61
C ASP A 275 27.91 -3.15 -28.08
N LYS A 276 26.68 -2.80 -28.52
CA LYS A 276 26.38 -2.69 -29.96
C LYS A 276 25.84 -1.31 -30.33
N GLU A 277 26.79 -0.55 -30.83
CA GLU A 277 26.64 0.67 -31.60
C GLU A 277 25.90 0.40 -32.93
N ASN A 278 25.07 1.38 -33.31
CA ASN A 278 24.73 1.71 -34.70
C ASN A 278 23.64 0.90 -35.43
N GLN A 279 22.37 1.33 -35.28
CA GLN A 279 21.40 1.23 -36.39
C GLN A 279 20.65 2.54 -36.61
N LYS A 280 20.95 3.12 -37.78
CA LYS A 280 20.41 4.35 -38.35
C LYS A 280 19.08 4.01 -39.04
N THR A 281 17.95 4.47 -38.51
CA THR A 281 16.66 4.39 -39.21
C THR A 281 16.13 5.76 -39.61
N SER A 282 15.42 5.70 -40.73
CA SER A 282 15.13 6.75 -41.69
C SER A 282 14.12 7.80 -41.23
N SER A 283 14.41 9.02 -41.66
CA SER A 283 13.60 10.24 -41.61
C SER A 283 12.12 10.07 -42.00
N GLY A 284 11.25 10.14 -40.99
CA GLY A 284 9.79 10.29 -41.13
C GLY A 284 9.35 11.76 -41.06
N LYS A 285 8.57 12.18 -42.06
CA LYS A 285 8.01 13.53 -42.28
C LYS A 285 7.25 14.10 -41.07
N LYS A 286 7.72 15.24 -40.53
CA LYS A 286 6.99 16.08 -39.56
C LYS A 286 5.74 16.69 -40.19
N ARG A 287 4.56 16.23 -39.80
CA ARG A 287 3.28 16.93 -39.99
C ARG A 287 3.05 17.87 -38.81
N LYS A 288 3.32 19.16 -39.02
CA LYS A 288 3.01 20.24 -38.07
C LYS A 288 1.51 20.56 -38.18
N ARG A 289 0.72 20.10 -37.21
CA ARG A 289 -0.70 20.49 -37.07
C ARG A 289 -0.84 21.22 -35.74
N GLU A 290 -0.55 22.52 -35.79
CA GLU A 290 -0.72 23.45 -34.68
C GLU A 290 -2.16 23.97 -34.74
N THR A 291 -3.08 23.23 -34.12
CA THR A 291 -4.40 23.74 -33.78
C THR A 291 -4.38 23.95 -32.27
N GLN A 292 -3.97 25.15 -31.83
CA GLN A 292 -4.17 25.59 -30.45
C GLN A 292 -5.67 25.90 -30.27
N SER A 293 -6.48 24.84 -30.19
CA SER A 293 -7.79 24.93 -29.58
C SER A 293 -7.59 25.31 -28.12
N LYS A 294 -8.26 26.37 -27.65
CA LYS A 294 -8.44 26.68 -26.23
C LYS A 294 -9.02 25.46 -25.53
N VAL A 295 -8.17 24.55 -25.08
CA VAL A 295 -8.53 23.44 -24.21
C VAL A 295 -8.88 24.14 -22.90
N LYS A 296 -10.17 24.14 -22.53
CA LYS A 296 -10.56 24.46 -21.17
C LYS A 296 -9.77 23.48 -20.31
N GLU A 297 -8.92 24.00 -19.42
CA GLU A 297 -8.19 23.17 -18.46
C GLU A 297 -9.22 22.36 -17.68
N GLU A 298 -9.33 21.08 -18.04
CA GLU A 298 -10.17 20.14 -17.31
C GLU A 298 -9.47 19.91 -15.97
N LYS A 299 -10.18 20.21 -14.88
CA LYS A 299 -9.64 20.17 -13.52
C LYS A 299 -9.20 18.76 -13.09
N ASP A 300 -9.67 17.73 -13.79
CA ASP A 300 -9.37 16.31 -13.54
C ASP A 300 -9.21 15.56 -14.88
N PRO A 301 -8.03 15.67 -15.53
CA PRO A 301 -7.78 15.04 -16.83
C PRO A 301 -7.90 13.50 -16.81
N TRP A 302 -7.74 12.87 -15.64
CA TRP A 302 -7.79 11.42 -15.47
C TRP A 302 -9.13 10.90 -14.97
N GLN A 303 -10.10 11.81 -14.77
CA GLN A 303 -11.43 11.52 -14.27
C GLN A 303 -11.40 10.72 -12.95
N TRP A 304 -10.43 11.00 -12.08
CA TRP A 304 -10.26 10.31 -10.80
C TRP A 304 -11.55 10.32 -9.98
N ASP A 305 -12.22 11.46 -9.86
CA ASP A 305 -13.47 11.56 -9.08
C ASP A 305 -14.56 10.61 -9.61
N LYS A 306 -14.64 10.46 -10.93
CA LYS A 306 -15.62 9.59 -11.58
C LYS A 306 -15.24 8.12 -11.41
N LYS A 307 -13.97 7.78 -11.60
CA LYS A 307 -13.44 6.42 -11.40
C LYS A 307 -13.60 5.98 -9.95
N PHE A 308 -13.25 6.85 -8.99
CA PHE A 308 -13.42 6.60 -7.56
C PHE A 308 -14.87 6.30 -7.19
N LYS A 309 -15.82 7.11 -7.68
CA LYS A 309 -17.26 6.88 -7.45
C LYS A 309 -17.74 5.58 -8.07
N ALA A 310 -17.24 5.21 -9.26
CA ALA A 310 -17.59 3.97 -9.92
C ALA A 310 -17.06 2.75 -9.14
N CYS A 311 -15.78 2.78 -8.76
CA CYS A 311 -15.14 1.74 -7.94
C CYS A 311 -15.88 1.58 -6.60
N LYS A 312 -16.16 2.68 -5.88
CA LYS A 312 -16.93 2.67 -4.63
C LYS A 312 -18.34 2.11 -4.81
N LYS A 313 -19.01 2.40 -5.93
CA LYS A 313 -20.35 1.85 -6.23
C LYS A 313 -20.30 0.34 -6.49
N LYS A 314 -19.28 -0.14 -7.22
CA LYS A 314 -19.08 -1.56 -7.54
C LYS A 314 -18.75 -2.36 -6.28
N ALA A 315 -17.84 -1.86 -5.45
CA ALA A 315 -17.47 -2.48 -4.19
C ALA A 315 -18.58 -2.41 -3.12
N GLY A 316 -19.61 -1.58 -3.30
CA GLY A 316 -20.77 -1.53 -2.39
C GLY A 316 -20.43 -1.02 -0.99
N LYS A 317 -21.13 -1.54 0.03
CA LYS A 317 -20.92 -1.12 1.44
C LYS A 317 -19.58 -1.55 2.01
N THR A 318 -18.82 -2.39 1.31
CA THR A 318 -17.60 -3.00 1.83
C THR A 318 -16.31 -2.24 1.47
N PHE A 319 -16.38 -1.16 0.68
CA PHE A 319 -15.21 -0.38 0.29
C PHE A 319 -14.66 0.48 1.46
N GLY A 320 -13.62 -0.03 2.12
CA GLY A 320 -12.99 0.59 3.28
C GLY A 320 -13.88 0.66 4.52
N GLY A 321 -13.49 1.51 5.47
CA GLY A 321 -14.26 1.83 6.69
C GLY A 321 -13.72 1.21 7.97
N GLU A 322 -14.27 1.65 9.10
CA GLU A 322 -13.89 1.24 10.47
C GLU A 322 -14.07 -0.26 10.74
N LYS A 323 -14.79 -0.98 9.87
CA LYS A 323 -14.97 -2.43 9.96
C LYS A 323 -13.68 -3.24 9.74
N TYR A 324 -12.59 -2.62 9.31
CA TYR A 324 -11.26 -3.24 9.26
C TYR A 324 -10.33 -2.74 10.36
N ASP A 325 -10.76 -1.71 11.12
CA ASP A 325 -10.00 -1.17 12.23
C ASP A 325 -10.30 -1.98 13.49
N ILE A 326 -9.42 -2.93 13.80
CA ILE A 326 -9.54 -3.81 14.96
C ILE A 326 -9.56 -3.05 16.29
N THR A 327 -9.07 -1.80 16.32
CA THR A 327 -9.13 -0.97 17.52
C THR A 327 -10.57 -0.57 17.85
N LYS A 328 -11.46 -0.61 16.85
CA LYS A 328 -12.91 -0.38 16.99
C LYS A 328 -13.69 -1.64 17.32
N PHE A 329 -13.07 -2.82 17.17
CA PHE A 329 -13.71 -4.08 17.52
C PHE A 329 -13.79 -4.26 19.04
N THR A 330 -14.80 -4.99 19.48
CA THR A 330 -14.81 -5.56 20.83
C THR A 330 -13.71 -6.61 20.98
N ARG A 331 -13.33 -6.93 22.22
CA ARG A 331 -12.35 -8.01 22.50
C ARG A 331 -12.79 -9.34 21.89
N ALA A 332 -14.08 -9.65 21.99
CA ALA A 332 -14.67 -10.87 21.44
C ALA A 332 -14.65 -10.90 19.91
N GLU A 333 -14.93 -9.77 19.25
CA GLU A 333 -14.81 -9.68 17.78
C GLU A 333 -13.37 -9.85 17.33
N ARG A 334 -12.41 -9.19 17.98
CA ARG A 334 -10.99 -9.39 17.66
C ARG A 334 -10.55 -10.83 17.83
N ALA A 335 -10.89 -11.45 18.96
CA ALA A 335 -10.59 -12.87 19.20
C ALA A 335 -11.22 -13.78 18.15
N ARG A 336 -12.45 -13.48 17.69
CA ARG A 336 -13.13 -14.26 16.65
C ARG A 336 -12.46 -14.13 15.28
N GLU A 337 -11.96 -12.95 14.93
CA GLU A 337 -11.30 -12.71 13.64
C GLU A 337 -9.80 -13.06 13.64
N ALA A 338 -9.17 -13.22 14.81
CA ALA A 338 -7.77 -13.60 14.95
C ALA A 338 -7.55 -15.10 14.68
N PHE A 339 -6.42 -15.43 14.06
CA PHE A 339 -6.08 -16.80 13.66
C PHE A 339 -6.06 -17.80 14.83
N ASP A 340 -5.53 -17.38 15.98
CA ASP A 340 -5.40 -18.22 17.17
C ASP A 340 -6.62 -18.16 18.10
N GLY A 341 -7.66 -17.45 17.71
CA GLY A 341 -8.87 -17.25 18.52
C GLY A 341 -8.66 -16.34 19.73
N LYS A 342 -7.53 -15.62 19.84
CA LYS A 342 -7.20 -14.75 20.98
C LYS A 342 -7.21 -13.30 20.56
N ASP A 343 -7.57 -12.41 21.49
CA ASP A 343 -7.52 -10.97 21.24
C ASP A 343 -6.05 -10.51 21.15
N PRO A 344 -5.55 -10.07 19.97
CA PRO A 344 -4.17 -9.62 19.82
C PRO A 344 -3.87 -8.33 20.61
N LEU A 345 -4.90 -7.65 21.11
CA LEU A 345 -4.81 -6.43 21.93
C LEU A 345 -5.29 -6.67 23.37
N ALA A 346 -5.28 -7.91 23.86
CA ALA A 346 -5.78 -8.27 25.20
C ALA A 346 -5.10 -7.47 26.33
N ASP A 347 -3.82 -7.14 26.15
CA ASP A 347 -2.99 -6.42 27.13
C ASP A 347 -3.23 -4.90 27.12
N LEU A 348 -3.89 -4.37 26.09
CA LEU A 348 -4.19 -2.94 26.00
C LEU A 348 -5.47 -2.58 26.76
N PRO A 349 -5.44 -1.51 27.59
CA PRO A 349 -6.66 -0.97 28.19
C PRO A 349 -7.67 -0.56 27.11
N ILE A 350 -8.95 -0.91 27.29
CA ILE A 350 -10.03 -0.57 26.33
C ILE A 350 -10.10 0.95 26.08
N GLN A 351 -9.82 1.75 27.10
CA GLN A 351 -9.83 3.20 26.97
C GLN A 351 -8.71 3.71 26.04
N ALA A 352 -7.52 3.13 26.11
CA ALA A 352 -6.40 3.47 25.22
C ALA A 352 -6.74 3.19 23.75
N LEU A 353 -7.44 2.08 23.48
CA LEU A 353 -7.93 1.75 22.13
C LEU A 353 -8.96 2.76 21.62
N LYS A 354 -9.91 3.19 22.48
CA LYS A 354 -10.97 4.14 22.11
C LYS A 354 -10.43 5.52 21.80
N ASP A 355 -9.47 5.99 22.59
CA ASP A 355 -8.89 7.33 22.46
C ASP A 355 -7.83 7.39 21.34
N ASN A 356 -7.63 6.28 20.62
CA ASN A 356 -6.55 6.12 19.63
C ASN A 356 -5.16 6.38 20.25
N LEU A 357 -5.06 6.23 21.58
CA LEU A 357 -3.85 6.37 22.39
C LEU A 357 -3.11 5.03 22.43
N LEU A 358 -2.76 4.53 21.25
CA LEU A 358 -1.83 3.41 21.13
C LEU A 358 -0.40 3.80 21.56
N ASP A 359 -0.18 5.07 21.90
CA ASP A 359 1.08 5.71 22.32
C ASP A 359 1.56 5.32 23.73
N CYS A 360 1.11 4.18 24.28
CA CYS A 360 1.41 3.73 25.64
C CYS A 360 2.80 3.13 25.79
#